data_AF-H8Z240-F1
#
_entry.id   AF-H8Z240-F1
#
_cell.length_a   1.000
_cell.length_b   1.000
_cell.length_c   1.000
_cell.angle_alpha   90.00
_cell.angle_beta   90.00
_cell.angle_gamma   90.00
#
_symmetry.space_group_name_H-M   'P 1'
#
loop_
_entity.id
_entity.type
_entity.pdbx_description
1 polymer ?
#
loop_
_entity_poly.entity_id
_entity_poly.type
_entity_poly.pdbx_seq_one_letter_code
_entity_poly.pdbx_strand_id
1 'polypeptide(L)'
;MTAEFLYAGAGFALFGLGAWSFLLHRALLRKLIAMNIMGSGVFHLLIAVAGRAGPPADPIPHALVLTGIVVAVSATALALAFGRALETATDD
;
A
#
# COMPACT_ATOMS: atom_id res chain seq x y z
N MET A 1 4.69 16.88 -19.44
CA MET A 1 4.20 16.45 -18.12
C MET A 1 5.36 15.76 -17.43
N THR A 2 5.89 16.32 -16.34
CA THR A 2 7.02 15.69 -15.62
C THR A 2 6.53 14.43 -14.90
N ALA A 3 7.33 13.36 -14.90
CA ALA A 3 6.95 12.05 -14.36
C ALA A 3 6.46 12.12 -12.90
N GLU A 4 6.99 13.07 -12.13
CA GLU A 4 6.59 13.36 -10.74
C GLU A 4 5.09 13.63 -10.59
N PHE A 5 4.48 14.43 -11.46
CA PHE A 5 3.04 14.70 -11.39
C PHE A 5 2.20 13.46 -11.71
N LEU A 6 2.69 12.61 -12.62
CA LEU A 6 2.01 11.36 -12.95
C LEU A 6 2.06 10.38 -11.77
N TYR A 7 3.23 10.18 -11.17
CA TYR A 7 3.38 9.33 -9.98
C TYR A 7 2.60 9.89 -8.80
N ALA A 8 2.65 11.20 -8.56
CA ALA A 8 1.90 11.83 -7.48
C ALA A 8 0.38 11.69 -7.67
N GLY A 9 -0.12 12.01 -8.87
CA GLY A 9 -1.55 11.91 -9.20
C GLY A 9 -2.07 10.48 -9.12
N ALA A 10 -1.34 9.51 -9.67
CA ALA A 10 -1.67 8.09 -9.55
C ALA A 10 -1.61 7.63 -8.08
N GLY A 11 -0.63 8.09 -7.31
CA GLY A 11 -0.49 7.80 -5.89
C GLY A 11 -1.69 8.25 -5.07
N PHE A 12 -2.14 9.50 -5.27
CA PHE A 12 -3.35 10.01 -4.62
C PHE A 12 -4.61 9.26 -5.04
N ALA A 13 -4.75 8.94 -6.33
CA ALA A 13 -5.90 8.19 -6.84
C ALA A 13 -5.97 6.79 -6.21
N LEU A 14 -4.85 6.05 -6.20
CA LEU A 14 -4.76 4.72 -5.58
C LEU A 14 -5.02 4.77 -4.08
N PHE A 15 -4.44 5.75 -3.37
CA PHE A 15 -4.67 5.94 -1.94
C PHE A 15 -6.15 6.20 -1.64
N GLY A 16 -6.79 7.11 -2.39
CA GLY A 16 -8.21 7.43 -2.24
C GLY A 16 -9.13 6.23 -2.52
N LEU A 17 -8.88 5.49 -3.61
CA LEU A 17 -9.63 4.28 -3.95
C LEU A 17 -9.46 3.18 -2.90
N GLY A 18 -8.24 2.99 -2.41
CA GLY A 18 -7.92 2.05 -1.33
C GLY A 18 -8.63 2.42 -0.03
N ALA A 19 -8.54 3.68 0.40
CA ALA A 19 -9.21 4.18 1.61
C ALA A 19 -10.74 4.02 1.51
N TRP A 20 -11.34 4.40 0.38
CA TRP A 20 -12.77 4.23 0.12
C TRP A 20 -13.20 2.75 0.21
N SER A 21 -12.47 1.86 -0.47
CA SER A 21 -12.73 0.42 -0.44
C SER A 21 -12.55 -0.19 0.96
N PHE A 22 -11.54 0.26 1.71
CA PHE A 22 -11.27 -0.21 3.06
C PHE A 22 -12.39 0.14 4.04
N LEU A 23 -12.93 1.35 3.94
CA LEU A 23 -13.99 1.85 4.83
C LEU A 23 -15.36 1.22 4.55
N LEU A 24 -15.68 0.91 3.29
CA LEU A 24 -17.00 0.41 2.91
C LEU A 24 -17.19 -1.10 3.01
N HIS A 25 -16.13 -1.89 2.89
CA HIS A 25 -16.25 -3.34 2.82
C HIS A 25 -16.09 -4.00 4.18
N ARG A 26 -16.91 -5.03 4.47
CA ARG A 26 -16.87 -5.78 5.74
C ARG A 26 -15.91 -6.98 5.71
N ALA A 27 -15.81 -7.67 4.58
CA ALA A 27 -15.00 -8.88 4.44
C ALA A 27 -13.50 -8.60 4.61
N LEU A 28 -12.82 -9.41 5.44
CA LEU A 28 -11.40 -9.26 5.78
C LEU A 28 -10.52 -9.24 4.53
N LEU A 29 -10.71 -10.19 3.61
CA LEU A 29 -9.93 -10.29 2.38
C LEU A 29 -10.01 -9.00 1.54
N ARG A 30 -11.20 -8.40 1.47
CA ARG A 30 -11.40 -7.19 0.68
C ARG A 30 -10.76 -5.97 1.35
N LYS A 31 -10.80 -5.90 2.68
CA LYS A 31 -10.04 -4.90 3.45
C LYS A 31 -8.53 -5.05 3.23
N LEU A 32 -8.01 -6.27 3.19
CA LEU A 32 -6.59 -6.53 2.93
C LEU A 32 -6.15 -6.09 1.53
N ILE A 33 -6.96 -6.38 0.52
CA ILE A 33 -6.73 -5.89 -0.85
C ILE A 33 -6.74 -4.35 -0.86
N ALA A 34 -7.74 -3.75 -0.23
CA ALA A 34 -7.85 -2.29 -0.14
C ALA A 34 -6.64 -1.64 0.57
N MET A 35 -6.14 -2.25 1.65
CA MET A 35 -4.92 -1.78 2.33
C MET A 35 -3.69 -1.86 1.43
N ASN A 36 -3.54 -2.92 0.64
CA ASN A 36 -2.41 -3.03 -0.30
C ASN A 36 -2.50 -1.98 -1.42
N ILE A 37 -3.69 -1.72 -1.97
CA ILE A 37 -3.92 -0.66 -2.96
C ILE A 37 -3.56 0.71 -2.37
N MET A 38 -3.99 0.97 -1.13
CA MET A 38 -3.67 2.20 -0.42
C MET A 38 -2.16 2.35 -0.21
N GLY A 39 -1.48 1.26 0.20
CA GLY A 39 -0.02 1.20 0.35
C GLY A 39 0.73 1.46 -0.96
N SER A 40 0.30 0.87 -2.09
CA SER A 40 0.87 1.16 -3.40
C SER A 40 0.74 2.63 -3.80
N GLY A 41 -0.34 3.30 -3.38
CA GLY A 41 -0.51 4.74 -3.52
C GLY A 41 0.56 5.53 -2.75
N VAL A 42 0.81 5.17 -1.50
CA VAL A 42 1.89 5.78 -0.68
C VAL A 42 3.26 5.56 -1.34
N PHE A 43 3.53 4.37 -1.87
CA PHE A 43 4.79 4.11 -2.56
C PHE A 43 4.98 4.99 -3.79
N HIS A 44 3.92 5.20 -4.58
CA HIS A 44 3.95 6.15 -5.70
C HIS A 44 4.26 7.59 -5.27
N LEU A 45 3.70 8.04 -4.14
CA LEU A 45 4.00 9.36 -3.58
C LEU A 45 5.48 9.48 -3.16
N LEU A 46 6.07 8.44 -2.57
CA LEU A 46 7.49 8.43 -2.21
C LEU A 46 8.41 8.50 -3.44
N ILE A 47 8.08 7.77 -4.51
CA ILE A 47 8.84 7.83 -5.77
C ILE A 47 8.71 9.21 -6.44
N ALA A 48 7.51 9.81 -6.39
CA ALA A 48 7.34 11.19 -6.87
C ALA A 48 8.21 12.18 -6.10
N VAL A 49 8.34 12.01 -4.79
CA VAL A 49 9.25 12.83 -3.95
C VAL A 49 10.71 12.60 -4.32
N ALA A 50 11.13 11.35 -4.56
CA ALA A 50 12.51 11.03 -4.94
C ALA A 50 12.95 11.71 -6.25
N GLY A 51 12.02 11.88 -7.21
CA GLY A 51 12.29 12.53 -8.49
C GLY A 51 12.60 14.02 -8.38
N ARG A 52 12.08 14.70 -7.35
CA ARG A 52 12.21 16.16 -7.17
C ARG A 52 13.65 16.64 -6.94
N ALA A 53 14.54 15.75 -6.50
CA ALA A 53 15.95 16.06 -6.27
C ALA A 53 16.76 16.22 -7.58
N GLY A 54 16.16 15.93 -8.74
CA GLY A 54 16.84 15.91 -10.03
C GLY A 54 17.63 14.61 -10.24
N PRO A 55 18.31 14.45 -11.40
CA PRO A 55 19.08 13.24 -11.69
C PRO A 55 20.46 13.26 -11.00
N PRO A 56 20.89 12.17 -10.34
CA PRO A 56 20.14 10.93 -10.10
C PRO A 56 19.10 11.09 -8.99
N ALA A 57 17.99 10.36 -9.10
CA ALA A 57 16.90 10.42 -8.12
C ALA A 57 17.38 10.03 -6.71
N ASP A 58 16.74 10.59 -5.68
CA ASP A 58 17.11 10.35 -4.29
C ASP A 58 16.97 8.85 -3.93
N PRO A 59 18.03 8.17 -3.47
CA PRO A 59 17.98 6.76 -3.12
C PRO A 59 17.17 6.47 -1.84
N ILE A 60 16.95 7.46 -0.96
CA ILE A 60 16.31 7.23 0.34
C ILE A 60 14.84 6.80 0.20
N PRO A 61 13.97 7.52 -0.53
CA PRO A 61 12.59 7.07 -0.70
C PRO A 61 12.48 5.73 -1.45
N HIS A 62 13.42 5.42 -2.34
CA HIS A 62 13.47 4.12 -3.01
C HIS A 62 13.73 2.97 -2.02
N ALA A 63 14.69 3.14 -1.13
CA ALA A 63 14.95 2.15 -0.07
C ALA A 63 13.72 1.98 0.85
N LEU A 64 13.08 3.09 1.23
CA LEU A 64 11.85 3.06 2.04
C LEU A 64 10.72 2.29 1.35
N VAL A 65 10.55 2.44 0.03
CA VAL A 65 9.55 1.70 -0.74
C VAL A 65 9.85 0.21 -0.74
N LEU A 66 11.10 -0.20 -0.99
CA LEU A 66 11.48 -1.63 -0.99
C LEU A 66 11.23 -2.27 0.38
N THR A 67 11.61 -1.60 1.47
CA THR A 67 11.31 -2.07 2.83
C THR A 67 9.80 -2.11 3.10
N GLY A 68 9.08 -1.07 2.68
CA GLY A 68 7.63 -0.99 2.85
C GLY A 68 6.88 -2.12 2.16
N ILE A 69 7.31 -2.54 0.96
CA ILE A 69 6.72 -3.68 0.24
C ILE A 69 6.83 -4.97 1.06
N VAL A 70 8.01 -5.26 1.63
CA VAL A 70 8.22 -6.46 2.45
C VAL A 70 7.34 -6.43 3.70
N VAL A 71 7.21 -5.27 4.35
CA VAL A 71 6.34 -5.09 5.52
C VAL A 71 4.87 -5.27 5.15
N ALA A 72 4.41 -4.73 4.01
CA ALA A 72 3.03 -4.87 3.54
C ALA A 72 2.63 -6.33 3.24
N VAL A 73 3.53 -7.08 2.59
CA VAL A 73 3.34 -8.52 2.35
C VAL A 73 3.28 -9.29 3.66
N SER A 74 4.20 -9.01 4.58
CA SER A 74 4.24 -9.63 5.91
C SER A 74 2.97 -9.34 6.72
N ALA A 75 2.49 -8.09 6.73
CA ALA A 75 1.27 -7.70 7.40
C ALA A 75 0.03 -8.40 6.80
N THR A 76 -0.01 -8.56 5.48
CA THR A 76 -1.09 -9.30 4.80
C THR A 76 -1.08 -10.78 5.17
N ALA A 77 0.09 -11.41 5.19
CA ALA A 77 0.24 -12.80 5.63
C ALA A 77 -0.19 -12.98 7.10
N LEU A 78 0.22 -12.06 7.96
CA LEU A 78 -0.15 -12.06 9.38
C LEU A 78 -1.66 -11.94 9.56
N ALA A 79 -2.29 -10.96 8.89
CA ALA A 79 -3.73 -10.74 9.00
C ALA A 79 -4.54 -11.93 8.48
N LEU A 80 -4.09 -12.60 7.42
CA LEU A 80 -4.71 -13.83 6.93
C LEU A 80 -4.55 -14.99 7.91
N ALA A 81 -3.36 -15.16 8.50
CA ALA A 81 -3.11 -16.20 9.50
C ALA A 81 -4.01 -16.03 10.73
N PHE A 82 -4.09 -14.80 11.26
CA PHE A 82 -4.98 -14.49 12.38
C PHE A 82 -6.46 -14.63 12.01
N GLY A 83 -6.86 -14.17 10.81
CA GLY A 83 -8.22 -14.33 10.31
C GLY A 83 -8.65 -15.80 10.29
N ARG A 84 -7.82 -16.68 9.73
CA ARG A 84 -8.10 -18.12 9.70
C ARG A 84 -8.13 -18.75 11.08
N ALA A 85 -7.23 -18.36 11.98
CA ALA A 85 -7.19 -18.90 13.33
C ALA A 85 -8.47 -18.57 14.13
N LEU A 86 -9.04 -17.37 13.92
CA LEU A 86 -10.30 -16.97 14.54
C LEU A 86 -11.50 -17.71 13.97
N GLU A 87 -11.51 -17.94 12.66
CA GLU A 87 -12.56 -18.76 12.01
C GLU A 87 -12.55 -20.19 12.58
N THR A 88 -11.38 -20.84 12.67
CA THR A 88 -11.28 -22.20 13.22
C THR A 88 -11.70 -22.29 14.70
N ALA A 89 -11.41 -21.26 15.50
CA ALA A 89 -11.77 -21.26 16.92
C ALA A 89 -13.27 -20.98 17.17
N THR A 90 -14.00 -20.50 16.16
CA THR A 90 -15.44 -20.24 16.25
C THR A 90 -16.26 -21.45 15.77
N ASP A 91 -15.66 -22.32 14.96
CA ASP A 91 -16.30 -23.53 14.43
C ASP A 91 -16.27 -24.73 15.40
N ASP A 92 -15.54 -24.64 16.51
CA ASP A 92 -15.48 -25.61 17.64
C ASP A 92 -16.44 -25.21 18.79
#